data_AF-A0A2P2KQM5-F1
#
_entry.id   AF-A0A2P2KQM5-F1
#
_cell.length_a   1.000
_cell.length_b   1.000
_cell.length_c   1.000
_cell.angle_alpha   90.00
_cell.angle_beta   90.00
_cell.angle_gamma   90.00
#
_symmetry.space_group_name_H-M   'P 1'
#
loop_
_entity.id
_entity.type
_entity.pdbx_description
1 polymer ?
#
loop_
_entity_poly.entity_id
_entity_poly.type
_entity_poly.pdbx_seq_one_letter_code
_entity_poly.pdbx_strand_id
1 'polypeptide(L)'
;MVQVFLVGKDFAAFPTYLVAVLHPSKVSGVVTLGVPYIPPNSKAVQTHLMPKGFYITRWQEPGWAEADFGWLDVKTVIKNICTLFSISEVPIAGDDQEIMDLRDFLWKILKSMHLCMRSLDFAIRYRFHTGVREKGLE
;
A
#
# COMPACT_ATOMS: atom_id res chain seq x y z
N MET A 1 -24.77 6.57 -23.74
CA MET A 1 -23.92 7.27 -22.76
C MET A 1 -22.64 6.47 -22.60
N VAL A 2 -21.48 7.13 -22.56
CA VAL A 2 -20.20 6.45 -22.31
C VAL A 2 -20.09 6.13 -20.82
N GLN A 3 -19.73 4.89 -20.51
CA GLN A 3 -19.42 4.41 -19.16
C GLN A 3 -17.92 4.12 -19.06
N VAL A 4 -17.37 4.21 -17.85
CA VAL A 4 -15.93 3.99 -17.59
C VAL A 4 -15.71 2.88 -16.57
N PHE A 5 -14.53 2.26 -16.63
CA PHE A 5 -14.04 1.42 -15.55
C PHE A 5 -13.24 2.26 -14.56
N LEU A 6 -13.50 2.08 -13.28
CA LEU A 6 -12.74 2.75 -12.21
C LEU A 6 -11.78 1.76 -11.56
N VAL A 7 -10.53 2.19 -11.38
CA VAL A 7 -9.50 1.42 -10.69
C VAL A 7 -8.94 2.25 -9.54
N GLY A 8 -9.12 1.76 -8.31
CA GLY A 8 -8.65 2.42 -7.10
C GLY A 8 -7.61 1.58 -6.36
N LYS A 9 -6.56 2.21 -5.84
CA LYS A 9 -5.59 1.56 -4.95
C LYS A 9 -5.52 2.30 -3.63
N ASP A 10 -5.51 1.55 -2.53
CA ASP A 10 -5.33 2.10 -1.19
C ASP A 10 -6.38 3.20 -0.88
N PHE A 11 -5.99 4.41 -0.48
CA PHE A 11 -6.92 5.54 -0.24
C PHE A 11 -7.78 5.90 -1.46
N ALA A 12 -7.34 5.62 -2.69
CA ALA A 12 -8.16 5.89 -3.89
C ALA A 12 -9.36 4.93 -4.03
N ALA A 13 -9.43 3.86 -3.24
CA ALA A 13 -10.61 3.00 -3.19
C ALA A 13 -11.86 3.76 -2.69
N PHE A 14 -11.72 4.65 -1.69
CA PHE A 14 -12.84 5.43 -1.15
C PHE A 14 -13.54 6.30 -2.21
N PRO A 15 -12.85 7.21 -2.92
CA PRO A 15 -13.49 7.99 -3.98
C PRO A 15 -13.96 7.11 -5.14
N THR A 16 -13.27 6.01 -5.44
CA THR A 16 -13.70 5.05 -6.47
C THR A 16 -15.07 4.45 -6.14
N TYR A 17 -15.25 3.97 -4.91
CA TYR A 17 -16.55 3.47 -4.45
C TYR A 17 -17.60 4.56 -4.43
N LEU A 18 -17.25 5.76 -3.97
CA LEU A 18 -18.17 6.89 -3.89
C LEU A 18 -18.70 7.26 -5.29
N VAL A 19 -17.83 7.36 -6.29
CA VAL A 19 -18.25 7.65 -7.68
C VAL A 19 -19.13 6.55 -8.23
N ALA A 20 -18.80 5.27 -7.97
CA ALA A 20 -19.62 4.15 -8.42
C ALA A 20 -21.02 4.14 -7.81
N VAL A 21 -21.14 4.50 -6.53
CA VAL A 21 -22.43 4.57 -5.82
C VAL A 21 -23.25 5.79 -6.25
N LEU A 22 -22.62 6.96 -6.38
CA LEU A 22 -23.32 8.21 -6.71
C LEU A 22 -23.65 8.34 -8.20
N HIS A 23 -22.88 7.70 -9.09
CA HIS A 23 -23.01 7.83 -10.54
C HIS A 23 -23.02 6.48 -11.26
N PRO A 24 -23.93 5.54 -10.91
CA PRO A 24 -23.94 4.20 -11.49
C PRO A 24 -24.15 4.20 -13.01
N SER A 25 -24.86 5.19 -13.55
CA SER A 25 -25.04 5.35 -15.01
C SER A 25 -23.75 5.71 -15.76
N LYS A 26 -22.68 6.09 -15.06
CA LYS A 26 -21.37 6.46 -15.61
C LYS A 26 -20.31 5.39 -15.43
N VAL A 27 -20.58 4.33 -14.65
CA VAL A 27 -19.58 3.33 -14.27
C VAL A 27 -19.97 1.95 -14.81
N SER A 28 -19.08 1.35 -15.59
CA SER A 28 -19.25 0.00 -16.14
C SER A 28 -18.68 -1.08 -15.22
N GLY A 29 -17.76 -0.72 -14.33
CA GLY A 29 -17.14 -1.66 -13.39
C GLY A 29 -16.13 -0.98 -12.48
N VAL A 30 -15.84 -1.65 -11.36
CA VAL A 30 -14.95 -1.15 -10.32
C VAL A 30 -13.96 -2.25 -9.95
N VAL A 31 -12.67 -1.90 -9.94
CA VAL A 31 -11.59 -2.74 -9.43
C VAL A 31 -10.88 -1.96 -8.33
N THR A 32 -10.72 -2.55 -7.16
CA THR A 32 -9.93 -1.94 -6.08
C THR A 32 -8.86 -2.89 -5.56
N LEU A 33 -7.77 -2.30 -5.06
CA LEU A 33 -6.63 -3.03 -4.48
C LEU A 33 -6.31 -2.45 -3.09
N GLY A 34 -6.24 -3.31 -2.09
CA GLY A 34 -5.81 -2.97 -0.72
C GLY A 34 -6.95 -2.67 0.25
N VAL A 35 -7.90 -1.79 -0.10
CA VAL A 35 -9.01 -1.41 0.78
C VAL A 35 -10.33 -2.00 0.26
N PRO A 36 -11.05 -2.82 1.06
CA PRO A 36 -12.34 -3.37 0.66
C PRO A 36 -13.46 -2.31 0.70
N TYR A 37 -14.62 -2.63 0.11
CA TYR A 37 -15.77 -1.74 0.18
C TYR A 37 -16.29 -1.64 1.61
N ILE A 38 -16.39 -0.41 2.12
CA ILE A 38 -16.89 -0.11 3.45
C ILE A 38 -18.23 0.62 3.29
N PRO A 39 -19.36 -0.01 3.65
CA PRO A 39 -20.66 0.63 3.59
C PRO A 39 -20.73 1.86 4.52
N PRO A 40 -21.55 2.88 4.17
CA PRO A 40 -21.88 3.96 5.10
C PRO A 40 -22.37 3.40 6.44
N ASN A 41 -21.98 4.02 7.55
CA ASN A 41 -22.26 3.59 8.94
C ASN A 41 -21.56 2.28 9.39
N SER A 42 -20.65 1.74 8.59
CA SER A 42 -19.80 0.63 9.02
C SER A 42 -18.84 1.07 10.14
N LYS A 43 -18.78 0.27 11.22
CA LYS A 43 -17.75 0.40 12.27
C LYS A 43 -16.43 -0.27 11.87
N ALA A 44 -16.16 -0.45 10.57
CA ALA A 44 -14.96 -1.16 10.10
C ALA A 44 -13.65 -0.42 10.42
N VAL A 45 -13.66 0.91 10.40
CA VAL A 45 -12.48 1.73 10.75
C VAL A 45 -12.72 2.39 12.11
N GLN A 46 -12.23 1.76 13.16
CA GLN A 46 -12.30 2.27 14.53
C GLN A 46 -10.90 2.71 14.97
N THR A 47 -10.49 3.91 14.54
CA THR A 47 -9.15 4.44 14.84
C THR A 47 -8.89 4.56 16.35
N HIS A 48 -9.95 4.81 17.15
CA HIS A 48 -9.87 4.86 18.62
C HIS A 48 -9.51 3.52 19.28
N LEU A 49 -9.65 2.39 18.59
CA LEU A 49 -9.25 1.07 19.08
C LEU A 49 -7.83 0.68 18.64
N MET A 50 -7.19 1.51 17.80
CA MET A 50 -5.85 1.22 17.30
C MET A 50 -4.79 1.65 18.32
N PRO A 51 -3.65 0.94 18.37
CA PRO A 51 -2.53 1.34 19.23
C PRO A 51 -2.08 2.77 18.95
N LYS A 52 -1.61 3.48 19.98
CA LYS A 52 -1.12 4.86 19.86
C LYS A 52 0.03 5.00 18.85
N GLY A 53 0.85 3.96 18.71
CA GLY A 53 1.94 3.89 17.74
C GLY A 53 1.52 3.64 16.29
N PHE A 54 0.23 3.40 16.04
CA PHE A 54 -0.25 3.10 14.70
C PHE A 54 -0.23 4.35 13.82
N TYR A 55 0.26 4.22 12.58
CA TYR A 55 0.51 5.36 11.69
C TYR A 55 -0.75 6.22 11.44
N ILE A 56 -1.93 5.61 11.30
CA ILE A 56 -3.18 6.36 11.10
C ILE A 56 -3.47 7.24 12.31
N THR A 57 -3.26 6.73 13.52
CA THR A 57 -3.48 7.46 14.77
C THR A 57 -2.49 8.60 14.91
N ARG A 58 -1.21 8.39 14.56
CA ARG A 58 -0.16 9.42 14.63
C ARG A 58 -0.38 10.54 13.62
N TRP A 59 -0.76 10.19 12.39
CA TRP A 59 -0.94 11.16 11.30
C TRP A 59 -2.28 11.91 11.38
N GLN A 60 -3.15 11.60 12.34
CA GLN A 60 -4.37 12.37 12.58
C GLN A 60 -4.09 13.73 13.22
N GLU A 61 -2.99 13.87 13.96
CA GLU A 61 -2.61 15.16 14.56
C GLU A 61 -1.96 16.06 13.50
N PRO A 62 -2.55 17.23 13.21
CA PRO A 62 -2.03 18.14 12.20
C PRO A 62 -0.59 18.58 12.50
N GLY A 63 0.29 18.51 11.51
CA GLY A 63 1.68 18.95 11.64
C GLY A 63 2.63 17.89 12.18
N TRP A 64 2.12 16.79 12.77
CA TRP A 64 2.99 15.75 13.33
C TRP A 64 3.66 14.92 12.23
N ALA A 65 2.89 14.46 11.23
CA ALA A 65 3.43 13.73 10.09
C ALA A 65 4.42 14.58 9.28
N GLU A 66 4.08 15.86 9.06
CA GLU A 66 4.92 16.81 8.34
C GLU A 66 6.23 17.08 9.09
N ALA A 67 6.22 17.14 10.42
CA ALA A 67 7.42 17.26 11.24
C ALA A 67 8.28 15.98 11.17
N ASP A 68 7.67 14.80 11.27
CA ASP A 68 8.36 13.51 11.17
C ASP A 68 8.98 13.30 9.77
N PHE A 69 8.34 13.78 8.71
CA PHE A 69 8.90 13.71 7.36
C PHE A 69 9.90 14.83 7.09
N GLY A 70 9.73 15.99 7.72
CA GLY A 70 10.39 17.24 7.37
C GLY A 70 11.89 17.29 7.63
N TRP A 71 12.43 16.41 8.48
CA TRP A 71 13.87 16.30 8.70
C TRP A 71 14.58 15.37 7.71
N LEU A 72 13.83 14.66 6.85
CA LEU A 72 14.33 13.72 5.85
C LEU A 72 14.17 14.25 4.42
N ASP A 73 15.04 13.82 3.51
CA ASP A 73 14.85 14.07 2.08
C ASP A 73 13.66 13.26 1.52
N VAL A 74 12.96 13.80 0.51
CA VAL A 74 11.76 13.19 -0.07
C VAL A 74 11.99 11.75 -0.54
N LYS A 75 13.15 11.47 -1.16
CA LYS A 75 13.47 10.12 -1.66
C LYS A 75 13.57 9.13 -0.50
N THR A 76 14.15 9.58 0.60
CA THR A 76 14.24 8.81 1.83
C THR A 76 12.88 8.57 2.47
N VAL A 77 12.02 9.58 2.56
CA VAL A 77 10.64 9.44 3.08
C VAL A 77 9.85 8.42 2.24
N ILE A 78 9.85 8.57 0.92
CA ILE A 78 9.17 7.64 -0.01
C ILE A 78 9.70 6.22 0.17
N LYS A 79 11.02 6.04 0.24
CA LYS A 79 11.63 4.72 0.44
C LYS A 79 11.17 4.08 1.76
N ASN A 80 11.14 4.84 2.84
CA ASN A 80 10.69 4.35 4.14
C ASN A 80 9.23 3.92 4.08
N ILE A 81 8.34 4.76 3.54
CA ILE A 81 6.91 4.47 3.38
C ILE A 81 6.70 3.21 2.55
N CYS A 82 7.31 3.10 1.38
CA CYS A 82 7.17 1.90 0.54
C CYS A 82 7.64 0.64 1.26
N THR A 83 8.67 0.75 2.10
CA THR A 83 9.18 -0.38 2.87
C THR A 83 8.24 -0.75 4.02
N LEU A 84 7.73 0.24 4.77
CA LEU A 84 6.75 0.09 5.84
C LEU A 84 5.48 -0.65 5.38
N PHE A 85 5.03 -0.42 4.16
CA PHE A 85 3.83 -1.07 3.60
C PHE A 85 4.14 -2.33 2.77
N SER A 86 5.39 -2.78 2.76
CA SER A 86 5.80 -4.05 2.13
C SER A 86 6.01 -5.18 3.14
N ILE A 87 5.95 -4.89 4.44
CA ILE A 87 6.07 -5.88 5.51
C ILE A 87 4.71 -6.50 5.85
N SER A 88 4.73 -7.76 6.29
CA SER A 88 3.51 -8.50 6.67
C SER A 88 2.96 -8.07 8.04
N GLU A 89 3.79 -7.45 8.86
CA GLU A 89 3.43 -6.96 10.20
C GLU A 89 2.96 -5.52 10.12
N VAL A 90 2.01 -5.16 10.97
CA VAL A 90 1.50 -3.79 11.03
C VAL A 90 2.57 -2.90 11.68
N PRO A 91 3.05 -1.83 11.02
CA PRO A 91 4.03 -0.94 11.60
C PRO A 91 3.40 -0.14 12.76
N ILE A 92 3.97 -0.31 13.95
CA ILE A 92 3.55 0.37 15.18
C ILE A 92 4.80 0.96 15.83
N ALA A 93 4.85 2.29 15.95
CA ALA A 93 5.95 2.98 16.63
C ALA A 93 5.85 2.81 18.16
N GLY A 94 7.02 2.72 18.81
CA GLY A 94 7.12 2.82 20.27
C GLY A 94 6.67 4.19 20.80
N ASP A 95 6.63 4.32 22.12
CA ASP A 95 6.29 5.60 22.78
C ASP A 95 7.40 6.66 22.61
N ASP A 96 8.64 6.22 22.42
CA ASP A 96 9.85 7.01 22.21
C ASP A 96 10.32 7.05 20.75
N GLN A 97 9.49 6.60 19.82
CA GLN A 97 9.81 6.50 18.40
C GLN A 97 8.76 7.18 17.52
N GLU A 98 9.20 7.69 16.38
CA GLU A 98 8.34 8.11 15.29
C GLU A 98 8.26 7.07 14.16
N ILE A 99 7.33 7.27 13.22
CA ILE A 99 7.08 6.32 12.14
C ILE A 99 8.32 6.23 11.22
N MET A 100 9.03 7.33 10.99
CA MET A 100 10.25 7.32 10.20
C MET A 100 11.46 6.65 10.91
N ASP A 101 11.42 6.46 12.23
CA ASP A 101 12.47 5.79 13.02
C ASP A 101 12.41 4.27 12.89
N LEU A 102 11.28 3.72 12.43
CA LEU A 102 11.12 2.28 12.20
C LEU A 102 12.07 1.72 11.12
N ARG A 103 12.85 2.58 10.46
CA ARG A 103 13.87 2.26 9.45
C ARG A 103 14.83 1.14 9.84
N ASP A 104 15.25 1.03 11.09
CA ASP A 104 16.28 0.06 11.49
C ASP A 104 15.77 -1.38 11.53
N PHE A 105 14.48 -1.57 11.84
CA PHE A 105 13.79 -2.84 11.65
C PHE A 105 13.68 -3.16 10.15
N LEU A 106 13.41 -2.14 9.34
CA LEU A 106 13.17 -2.23 7.90
C LEU A 106 14.44 -2.51 7.09
N TRP A 107 15.63 -2.07 7.52
CA TRP A 107 16.90 -2.41 6.85
C TRP A 107 17.25 -3.89 6.96
N LYS A 108 16.95 -4.52 8.09
CA LYS A 108 17.14 -5.97 8.29
C LYS A 108 16.23 -6.78 7.35
N ILE A 109 14.98 -6.35 7.20
CA ILE A 109 14.01 -6.99 6.29
C ILE A 109 14.36 -6.70 4.84
N LEU A 110 14.73 -5.47 4.47
CA LEU A 110 15.16 -5.13 3.11
C LEU A 110 16.42 -5.89 2.69
N LYS A 111 17.36 -6.19 3.61
CA LYS A 111 18.47 -7.10 3.30
C LYS A 111 17.96 -8.51 2.99
N SER A 112 16.99 -9.01 3.75
CA SER A 112 16.37 -10.32 3.53
C SER A 112 15.56 -10.36 2.22
N MET A 113 14.75 -9.33 1.95
CA MET A 113 14.01 -9.16 0.70
C MET A 113 14.94 -8.88 -0.48
N HIS A 114 16.06 -8.16 -0.32
CA HIS A 114 17.06 -8.03 -1.38
C HIS A 114 17.71 -9.36 -1.70
N LEU A 115 17.97 -10.21 -0.70
CA LEU A 115 18.40 -11.59 -0.90
C LEU A 115 17.33 -12.43 -1.62
N CYS A 116 16.08 -12.33 -1.17
CA CYS A 116 14.93 -13.05 -1.74
C CYS A 116 14.62 -12.60 -3.17
N MET A 117 14.62 -11.30 -3.44
CA MET A 117 14.41 -10.71 -4.77
C MET A 117 15.59 -10.96 -5.69
N ARG A 118 16.84 -11.05 -5.20
CA ARG A 118 17.96 -11.57 -6.01
C ARG A 118 17.78 -13.05 -6.35
N SER A 119 17.19 -13.82 -5.45
CA SER A 119 16.86 -15.23 -5.67
C SER A 119 15.68 -15.38 -6.64
N LEU A 120 14.72 -14.45 -6.59
CA LEU A 120 13.56 -14.39 -7.47
C LEU A 120 13.93 -13.88 -8.86
N ASP A 121 14.78 -12.85 -8.98
CA ASP A 121 15.37 -12.41 -10.25
C ASP A 121 16.22 -13.54 -10.85
N PHE A 122 16.99 -14.27 -10.04
CA PHE A 122 17.69 -15.48 -10.49
C PHE A 122 16.71 -16.55 -11.00
N ALA A 123 15.62 -16.81 -10.26
CA ALA A 123 14.60 -17.78 -10.64
C ALA A 123 13.79 -17.36 -11.88
N ILE A 124 13.47 -16.09 -12.04
CA ILE A 124 12.76 -15.53 -13.20
C ILE A 124 13.70 -15.58 -14.42
N ARG A 125 14.96 -15.17 -14.27
CA ARG A 125 15.97 -15.19 -15.35
C ARG A 125 16.32 -16.62 -15.80
N TYR A 126 16.28 -17.61 -14.90
CA TYR A 126 16.42 -19.04 -15.26
C TYR A 126 15.12 -19.68 -15.77
N ARG A 127 13.94 -19.21 -15.35
CA ARG A 127 12.64 -19.77 -15.79
C ARG A 127 12.23 -19.32 -17.20
N PHE A 128 12.85 -18.27 -17.76
CA PHE A 128 12.63 -17.87 -19.15
C PHE A 128 13.34 -18.75 -20.21
N HIS A 129 14.10 -19.78 -19.82
CA HIS A 129 14.74 -20.67 -20.80
C HIS A 129 14.00 -21.98 -21.12
N THR A 130 12.84 -22.25 -20.53
CA THR A 130 12.03 -23.41 -20.91
C THR A 130 10.54 -23.11 -20.93
N GLY A 131 10.00 -22.93 -22.14
CA GLY A 131 8.71 -23.50 -22.49
C GLY A 131 7.51 -22.55 -22.64
N VAL A 132 7.49 -21.76 -23.71
CA VAL A 132 6.27 -21.59 -24.52
C VAL A 132 6.70 -21.59 -26.00
N ARG A 133 6.46 -22.70 -26.70
CA ARG A 133 6.39 -22.68 -28.17
C ARG A 133 5.00 -22.15 -28.52
N GLU A 134 4.96 -20.99 -29.17
CA GLU A 134 3.80 -20.58 -29.93
C GLU A 134 3.75 -21.29 -31.30
N LYS A 135 2.53 -21.27 -31.86
CA LYS A 135 2.05 -21.62 -33.22
C LYS A 135 1.38 -22.99 -33.30
N GLY A 136 0.13 -23.10 -33.78
CA GLY A 136 -0.73 -22.09 -34.40
C GLY A 136 -2.10 -22.66 -34.73
N LEU A 137 -2.97 -21.77 -35.19
CA LEU A 137 -4.26 -22.02 -35.82
C LEU A 137 -4.19 -23.13 -36.89
N GLU A 138 -4.99 -24.19 -36.73
CA GLU A 138 -6.15 -24.59 -37.56
C GLU A 138 -7.01 -25.59 -36.75
#